data_AF-A0A935GIT4-F1
#
_entry.id   AF-A0A935GIT4-F1
#
_cell.length_a   1.000
_cell.length_b   1.000
_cell.length_c   1.000
_cell.angle_alpha   90.00
_cell.angle_beta   90.00
_cell.angle_gamma   90.00
#
_symmetry.space_group_name_H-M   'P 1'
#
loop_
_entity.id
_entity.type
_entity.pdbx_description
1 polymer ?
#
loop_
_entity_poly.entity_id
_entity_poly.type
_entity_poly.pdbx_seq_one_letter_code
_entity_poly.pdbx_strand_id
1 'polypeptide(L)'
;MTTDQNTNDPRFVFACALDGAGGSHPVATQTAEPRWYHLDYSQPDTREALSGLGLDTGLIDSLTASRYVEDLDLVRERAMVLQEELLNRNVEQQNARMYVLAILSAIFLPITFITGLFGMNVAGLPGTRDGHAFAIVVAIMAAALAVVVALMRRKHWF
;
A
#
# COMPACT_ATOMS: atom_id res chain seq x y z
N MET A 1 -2.16 57.64 -5.97
CA MET A 1 -1.00 56.80 -5.65
C MET A 1 -1.51 55.37 -5.75
N THR A 2 -1.19 54.72 -6.86
CA THR A 2 -1.78 53.44 -7.31
C THR A 2 -1.12 52.30 -6.56
N THR A 3 -1.82 51.70 -5.60
CA THR A 3 -1.34 50.48 -4.95
C THR A 3 -1.63 49.32 -5.89
N ASP A 4 -0.57 48.82 -6.51
CA ASP A 4 -0.52 47.61 -7.31
C ASP A 4 -0.80 46.41 -6.39
N GLN A 5 -2.09 46.16 -6.11
CA GLN A 5 -2.51 45.00 -5.32
C GLN A 5 -2.52 43.78 -6.24
N ASN A 6 -1.47 42.98 -6.09
CA ASN A 6 -1.26 41.71 -6.77
C ASN A 6 -2.45 40.77 -6.53
N THR A 7 -3.30 40.62 -7.55
CA THR A 7 -4.49 39.76 -7.60
C THR A 7 -4.17 38.25 -7.62
N ASN A 8 -2.90 37.85 -7.63
CA ASN A 8 -2.44 36.45 -7.65
C ASN A 8 -1.99 35.92 -6.28
N ASP A 9 -2.27 36.61 -5.16
CA ASP A 9 -2.04 36.03 -3.83
C ASP A 9 -3.14 34.99 -3.51
N PRO A 10 -2.80 33.70 -3.31
CA PRO A 10 -3.77 32.65 -3.02
C PRO A 10 -4.55 32.84 -1.69
N ARG A 11 -4.22 33.87 -0.91
CA ARG A 11 -4.94 34.28 0.31
C ARG A 11 -6.01 35.35 0.09
N PHE A 12 -6.18 35.86 -1.13
CA PHE A 12 -7.17 36.89 -1.42
C PHE A 12 -8.48 36.28 -1.94
N VAL A 13 -9.51 36.36 -1.09
CA VAL A 13 -10.89 36.03 -1.46
C VAL A 13 -11.45 37.15 -2.33
N PHE A 14 -11.57 36.90 -3.63
CA PHE A 14 -12.38 37.75 -4.49
C PHE A 14 -13.76 37.14 -4.65
N ALA A 15 -14.73 37.79 -4.04
CA ALA A 15 -16.04 37.90 -4.66
C ALA A 15 -15.82 38.74 -5.94
N CYS A 16 -15.47 38.09 -7.05
CA CYS A 16 -15.43 38.71 -8.37
C CYS A 16 -16.78 38.44 -9.00
N ALA A 17 -17.40 39.47 -9.58
CA ALA A 17 -18.59 39.21 -10.34
C ALA A 17 -18.41 39.56 -11.81
N LEU A 18 -18.92 38.64 -12.62
CA LEU A 18 -18.67 38.57 -14.04
C LEU A 18 -19.56 39.57 -14.75
N ASP A 19 -18.97 40.35 -15.64
CA ASP A 19 -19.63 41.39 -16.42
C ASP A 19 -20.45 40.85 -17.62
N GLY A 20 -20.43 39.54 -17.85
CA GLY A 20 -21.09 38.88 -18.98
C GLY A 20 -20.33 38.99 -20.32
N ALA A 21 -19.19 39.69 -20.36
CA ALA A 21 -18.32 39.85 -21.53
C ALA A 21 -16.95 39.16 -21.36
N GLY A 22 -16.71 38.52 -20.20
CA GLY A 22 -15.49 37.79 -19.89
C GLY A 22 -14.50 38.55 -19.00
N GLY A 23 -14.89 39.70 -18.46
CA GLY A 23 -14.13 40.46 -17.46
C GLY A 23 -14.58 40.16 -16.02
N SER A 24 -13.68 40.40 -15.07
CA SER A 24 -13.97 40.32 -13.64
C SER A 24 -13.65 41.66 -12.97
N HIS A 25 -14.57 42.12 -12.12
CA HIS A 25 -14.38 43.33 -11.31
C HIS A 25 -14.53 42.99 -9.81
N PRO A 26 -13.69 43.59 -8.94
CA PRO A 26 -13.82 43.44 -7.49
C PRO A 26 -15.22 43.85 -7.03
N VAL A 27 -15.89 43.01 -6.25
CA VAL A 27 -17.21 43.33 -5.70
C VAL A 27 -17.05 44.37 -4.59
N ALA A 28 -17.53 45.58 -4.86
CA ALA A 28 -17.80 46.56 -3.82
C ALA A 28 -19.06 46.16 -3.05
N THR A 29 -19.02 46.37 -1.74
CA THR A 29 -20.02 46.03 -0.74
C THR A 29 -21.41 46.53 -1.15
N GLN A 30 -22.35 45.61 -1.42
CA GLN A 30 -23.77 45.84 -1.76
C GLN A 30 -24.05 46.67 -3.04
N THR A 31 -24.37 45.96 -4.12
CA THR A 31 -25.07 46.51 -5.28
C THR A 31 -26.42 45.82 -5.48
N ALA A 32 -27.43 46.57 -5.93
CA ALA A 32 -28.84 46.15 -6.01
C ALA A 32 -29.18 45.12 -7.12
N GLU A 33 -28.18 44.60 -7.84
CA GLU A 33 -28.35 43.69 -8.98
C GLU A 33 -27.84 42.26 -8.67
N PRO A 34 -28.52 41.21 -9.17
CA PRO A 34 -28.09 39.82 -8.97
C PRO A 34 -26.76 39.55 -9.70
N ARG A 35 -25.73 39.11 -8.96
CA ARG A 35 -24.40 38.74 -9.49
C ARG A 35 -24.05 37.30 -9.12
N TRP A 36 -23.35 36.61 -10.03
CA TRP A 36 -22.84 35.26 -9.84
C TRP A 36 -21.48 35.30 -9.11
N TYR A 37 -21.35 34.51 -8.04
CA TYR A 37 -20.10 34.38 -7.26
C TYR A 37 -19.52 32.98 -7.46
N HIS A 38 -18.23 32.90 -7.79
CA HIS A 38 -17.51 31.64 -7.81
C HIS A 38 -16.94 31.37 -6.42
N LEU A 39 -17.38 30.29 -5.78
CA LEU A 39 -16.90 29.87 -4.47
C LEU A 39 -15.82 28.81 -4.64
N ASP A 40 -14.64 29.08 -4.12
CA ASP A 40 -13.57 28.09 -4.01
C ASP A 40 -13.72 27.36 -2.67
N TYR A 41 -14.23 26.13 -2.72
CA TYR A 41 -14.42 25.28 -1.53
C TYR A 41 -13.14 24.58 -1.08
N SER A 42 -12.02 24.71 -1.82
CA SER A 42 -10.76 24.08 -1.44
C SER A 42 -10.09 24.76 -0.24
N GLN A 43 -10.42 26.02 0.02
CA GLN A 43 -9.81 26.82 1.07
C GLN A 43 -10.51 26.64 2.43
N PRO A 44 -9.76 26.48 3.54
CA PRO A 44 -10.32 26.27 4.86
C PRO A 44 -11.11 27.49 5.39
N ASP A 45 -10.79 28.70 4.92
CA ASP A 45 -11.41 29.96 5.35
C ASP A 45 -12.77 30.23 4.67
N THR A 46 -13.18 29.40 3.69
CA THR A 46 -14.43 29.61 2.93
C THR A 46 -15.67 29.56 3.82
N ARG A 47 -15.67 28.76 4.90
CA ARG A 47 -16.78 28.72 5.86
C ARG A 47 -16.94 30.03 6.64
N GLU A 48 -15.81 30.63 7.04
CA GLU A 48 -15.78 31.91 7.75
C GLU A 48 -16.14 33.07 6.82
N ALA A 49 -15.70 33.01 5.56
CA ALA A 49 -16.11 33.97 4.53
C ALA A 49 -17.62 33.87 4.21
N LEU A 50 -18.18 32.65 4.15
CA LEU A 50 -19.61 32.42 3.89
C LEU A 50 -20.49 32.83 5.07
N SER A 51 -20.05 32.65 6.31
CA SER A 51 -20.79 33.11 7.49
C SER A 51 -20.85 34.65 7.57
N GLY A 52 -19.80 35.34 7.08
CA GLY A 52 -19.78 36.79 6.93
C GLY A 52 -20.81 37.35 5.94
N LEU A 53 -21.38 36.51 5.06
CA LEU A 53 -22.44 36.90 4.11
C LEU A 53 -23.85 36.81 4.71
N GLY A 54 -24.00 36.36 5.96
CA GLY A 54 -25.30 36.22 6.63
C GLY A 54 -26.16 35.07 6.10
N LEU A 55 -25.54 34.05 5.48
CA LEU A 55 -26.22 32.85 5.00
C LEU A 55 -26.64 31.96 6.17
N ASP A 56 -27.74 31.22 5.99
CA ASP A 56 -28.18 30.22 6.97
C ASP A 56 -27.13 29.12 7.16
N THR A 57 -26.92 28.73 8.42
CA THR A 57 -25.92 27.73 8.80
C THR A 57 -26.10 26.39 8.08
N GLY A 58 -27.35 25.97 7.83
CA GLY A 58 -27.64 24.73 7.11
C GLY A 58 -27.25 24.81 5.63
N LEU A 59 -27.36 25.99 5.01
CA LEU A 59 -26.90 26.22 3.64
C LEU A 59 -25.36 26.13 3.58
N ILE A 60 -24.66 26.75 4.52
CA ILE A 60 -23.19 26.71 4.60
C ILE A 60 -22.70 25.26 4.79
N ASP A 61 -23.35 24.49 5.65
CA ASP A 61 -23.02 23.08 5.88
C ASP A 61 -23.24 22.23 4.63
N SER A 62 -24.35 22.43 3.90
CA SER A 62 -24.61 21.68 2.66
C SER A 62 -23.66 22.03 1.51
N LEU A 63 -23.22 23.29 1.41
CA LEU A 63 -22.23 23.73 0.42
C LEU A 63 -20.82 23.22 0.75
N THR A 64 -20.44 23.17 2.02
CA THR A 64 -19.11 22.70 2.45
C THR A 64 -19.03 21.18 2.57
N ALA A 65 -20.17 20.47 2.60
CA ALA A 65 -20.23 19.01 2.69
C ALA A 65 -19.43 18.31 1.57
N SER A 66 -19.41 18.85 0.35
CA SER A 66 -18.67 18.26 -0.78
C SER A 66 -17.17 18.11 -0.49
N ARG A 67 -16.56 19.13 0.13
CA ARG A 67 -15.14 19.12 0.51
C ARG A 67 -14.83 18.02 1.51
N TYR A 68 -15.71 17.85 2.51
CA TYR A 68 -15.53 16.79 3.50
C TYR A 68 -15.67 15.39 2.89
N VAL A 69 -16.57 15.24 1.91
CA VAL A 69 -16.72 13.98 1.16
C VAL A 69 -15.44 13.69 0.35
N GLU A 70 -14.88 14.68 -0.34
CA GLU A 70 -13.61 14.54 -1.06
C GLU A 70 -12.44 14.19 -0.13
N ASP A 71 -12.32 14.87 1.02
CA ASP A 71 -11.30 14.55 2.03
C ASP A 71 -11.45 13.11 2.56
N LEU A 72 -12.69 12.65 2.79
CA LEU A 72 -12.97 11.28 3.20
C LEU A 72 -12.62 10.25 2.13
N ASP A 73 -12.91 10.55 0.86
CA ASP A 73 -12.56 9.70 -0.27
C ASP A 73 -11.04 9.60 -0.43
N LEU A 74 -10.30 10.70 -0.27
CA LEU A 74 -8.83 10.70 -0.26
C LEU A 74 -8.25 9.86 0.89
N VAL A 75 -8.81 9.98 2.10
CA VAL A 75 -8.40 9.16 3.24
C VAL A 75 -8.70 7.69 2.99
N ARG A 76 -9.86 7.38 2.41
CA ARG A 76 -10.26 6.02 2.04
C ARG A 76 -9.31 5.42 0.99
N GLU A 77 -8.96 6.17 -0.04
CA GLU A 77 -8.01 5.74 -1.07
C GLU A 77 -6.64 5.43 -0.46
N ARG A 78 -6.12 6.32 0.40
CA ARG A 78 -4.86 6.09 1.11
C ARG A 78 -4.93 4.87 2.02
N ALA A 79 -6.04 4.68 2.73
CA ALA A 79 -6.25 3.51 3.57
C ALA A 79 -6.25 2.21 2.76
N MET A 80 -6.83 2.22 1.56
CA MET A 80 -6.82 1.09 0.65
C MET A 80 -5.40 0.75 0.16
N VAL A 81 -4.61 1.76 -0.23
CA VAL A 81 -3.20 1.57 -0.61
C VAL A 81 -2.38 1.01 0.56
N LEU A 82 -2.56 1.51 1.77
CA LEU A 82 -1.88 0.98 2.96
C LEU A 82 -2.30 -0.46 3.27
N GLN A 83 -3.59 -0.79 3.09
CA GLN A 83 -4.08 -2.15 3.26
C GLN A 83 -3.41 -3.10 2.24
N GLU A 84 -3.30 -2.69 0.98
CA GLU A 84 -2.62 -3.45 -0.06
C GLU A 84 -1.14 -3.68 0.30
N GLU A 85 -0.43 -2.65 0.76
CA GLU A 85 0.96 -2.77 1.22
C GLU A 85 1.11 -3.73 2.41
N LEU A 86 0.19 -3.68 3.39
CA LEU A 86 0.19 -4.60 4.53
C LEU A 86 -0.07 -6.05 4.10
N LEU A 87 -0.97 -6.26 3.14
CA LEU A 87 -1.23 -7.57 2.56
C LEU A 87 0.01 -8.08 1.82
N ASN A 88 0.66 -7.23 1.03
CA ASN A 88 1.89 -7.59 0.32
C ASN A 88 3.02 -7.96 1.29
N ARG A 89 3.23 -7.17 2.34
CA ARG A 89 4.20 -7.50 3.41
C ARG A 89 3.86 -8.81 4.13
N ASN A 90 2.57 -9.10 4.33
CA ASN A 90 2.16 -10.37 4.92
C ASN A 90 2.49 -11.54 4.01
N VAL A 91 2.21 -11.42 2.70
CA VAL A 91 2.56 -12.41 1.69
C VAL A 91 4.07 -12.62 1.61
N GLU A 92 4.88 -11.56 1.65
CA GLU A 92 6.34 -11.66 1.69
C GLU A 92 6.83 -12.42 2.92
N GLN A 93 6.31 -12.09 4.11
CA GLN A 93 6.64 -12.82 5.34
C GLN A 93 6.17 -14.27 5.31
N GLN A 94 5.00 -14.54 4.75
CA GLN A 94 4.48 -15.89 4.59
C GLN A 94 5.36 -16.70 3.64
N ASN A 95 5.75 -16.11 2.51
CA ASN A 95 6.65 -16.73 1.55
C ASN A 95 8.01 -17.03 2.19
N ALA A 96 8.57 -16.11 2.97
CA ALA A 96 9.81 -16.34 3.72
C ALA A 96 9.68 -17.51 4.71
N ARG A 97 8.58 -17.59 5.47
CA ARG A 97 8.32 -18.70 6.41
C ARG A 97 8.13 -20.03 5.68
N MET A 98 7.34 -20.03 4.61
CA MET A 98 7.11 -21.22 3.78
C MET A 98 8.40 -21.71 3.14
N TYR A 99 9.27 -20.79 2.72
CA TYR A 99 10.58 -21.11 2.17
C TYR A 99 11.44 -21.85 3.20
N VAL A 100 11.51 -21.38 4.44
CA VAL A 100 12.23 -22.07 5.52
C VAL A 100 11.68 -23.49 5.74
N LEU A 101 10.35 -23.64 5.81
CA LEU A 101 9.72 -24.97 5.95
C LEU A 101 10.04 -25.90 4.78
N ALA A 102 10.04 -25.39 3.55
CA ALA A 102 10.38 -26.16 2.35
C ALA A 102 11.84 -26.63 2.38
N ILE A 103 12.78 -25.78 2.80
CA ILE A 103 14.19 -26.16 2.98
C ILE A 103 14.33 -27.27 4.01
N LEU A 104 13.70 -27.10 5.18
CA LEU A 104 13.73 -28.12 6.23
C LEU A 104 13.18 -29.44 5.70
N SER A 105 12.07 -29.40 4.95
CA SER A 105 11.47 -30.59 4.34
C SER A 105 12.38 -31.25 3.32
N ALA A 106 13.05 -30.48 2.46
CA ALA A 106 14.00 -30.99 1.47
C ALA A 106 15.22 -31.68 2.10
N ILE A 107 15.63 -31.23 3.29
CA ILE A 107 16.71 -31.86 4.07
C ILE A 107 16.19 -33.10 4.82
N PHE A 108 15.05 -33.01 5.49
CA PHE A 108 14.54 -34.09 6.33
C PHE A 108 13.93 -35.24 5.54
N LEU A 109 13.37 -35.02 4.36
CA LEU A 109 12.76 -36.07 3.55
C LEU A 109 13.74 -37.21 3.21
N PRO A 110 14.93 -36.97 2.63
CA PRO A 110 15.87 -38.05 2.33
C PRO A 110 16.43 -38.71 3.60
N ILE A 111 16.67 -37.92 4.66
CA ILE A 111 17.16 -38.44 5.95
C ILE A 111 16.12 -39.37 6.58
N THR A 112 14.87 -38.90 6.68
CA THR A 112 13.75 -39.65 7.28
C THR A 112 13.40 -40.88 6.45
N PHE A 113 13.45 -40.80 5.12
CA PHE A 113 13.22 -41.95 4.25
C PHE A 113 14.24 -43.06 4.51
N ILE A 114 15.52 -42.70 4.62
CA ILE A 114 16.60 -43.67 4.84
C ILE A 114 16.53 -44.23 6.25
N THR A 115 16.40 -43.39 7.28
CA THR A 115 16.25 -43.89 8.67
C THR A 115 15.00 -44.77 8.82
N GLY A 116 13.90 -44.43 8.15
CA GLY A 116 12.70 -45.26 8.08
C GLY A 116 12.94 -46.61 7.38
N LEU A 117 13.62 -46.61 6.23
CA LEU A 117 13.96 -47.83 5.49
C LEU A 117 14.84 -48.78 6.30
N PHE A 118 15.81 -48.25 7.05
CA PHE A 118 16.68 -49.02 7.94
C PHE A 118 15.98 -49.45 9.24
N GLY A 119 14.99 -48.69 9.71
CA GLY A 119 14.19 -49.01 10.90
C GLY A 119 13.11 -50.06 10.64
N MET A 120 12.64 -50.19 9.40
CA MET A 120 11.86 -51.36 8.99
C MET A 120 12.78 -52.59 9.06
N ASN A 121 12.39 -53.62 9.82
CA ASN A 121 13.09 -54.92 9.90
C ASN A 121 12.98 -55.70 8.57
N VAL A 122 13.40 -55.09 7.46
CA VAL A 122 13.34 -55.68 6.12
C VAL A 122 14.54 -56.62 5.97
N ALA A 123 14.27 -57.93 6.03
CA ALA A 123 15.28 -58.94 5.73
C ALA A 123 15.78 -58.79 4.28
N GLY A 124 17.10 -58.72 4.09
CA GLY A 124 17.70 -58.65 2.75
C GLY A 124 18.09 -57.26 2.26
N LEU A 125 18.24 -56.27 3.14
CA LEU A 125 18.84 -54.98 2.77
C LEU A 125 20.22 -55.21 2.11
N PRO A 126 20.44 -54.73 0.87
CA PRO A 126 21.70 -54.91 0.15
C PRO A 126 22.83 -54.22 0.95
N GLY A 127 23.88 -54.98 1.25
CA GLY A 127 25.04 -54.50 2.01
C GLY A 127 25.04 -54.79 3.52
N THR A 128 24.00 -55.40 4.10
CA THR A 128 23.99 -55.77 5.55
C THR A 128 25.09 -56.76 5.97
N ARG A 129 25.73 -57.45 5.02
CA ARG A 129 26.87 -58.35 5.25
C ARG A 129 28.23 -57.72 4.95
N ASP A 130 28.26 -56.52 4.36
CA ASP A 130 29.48 -55.80 3.98
C ASP A 130 29.76 -54.65 4.96
N GLY A 131 30.99 -54.61 5.51
CA GLY A 131 31.39 -53.56 6.47
C GLY A 131 31.36 -52.13 5.90
N HIS A 132 31.30 -51.97 4.57
CA HIS A 132 31.29 -50.68 3.89
C HIS A 132 29.87 -50.16 3.55
N ALA A 133 28.84 -50.98 3.66
CA ALA A 133 27.49 -50.59 3.23
C ALA A 133 26.93 -49.39 4.00
N PHE A 134 27.21 -49.32 5.30
CA PHE A 134 26.85 -48.16 6.12
C PHE A 134 27.51 -46.88 5.58
N ALA A 135 28.80 -46.94 5.25
CA ALA A 135 29.54 -45.79 4.71
C ALA A 135 29.01 -45.35 3.34
N ILE A 136 28.63 -46.29 2.47
CA ILE A 136 28.04 -45.99 1.15
C ILE A 136 26.70 -45.27 1.31
N VAL A 137 25.83 -45.73 2.20
CA VAL A 137 24.52 -45.11 2.46
C VAL A 137 24.69 -43.69 3.00
N VAL A 138 25.60 -43.50 3.96
CA VAL A 138 25.93 -42.15 4.48
C VAL A 138 26.49 -41.25 3.37
N ALA A 139 27.32 -41.78 2.47
CA ALA A 139 27.83 -41.01 1.33
C ALA A 139 26.72 -40.60 0.35
N ILE A 140 25.76 -41.48 0.07
CA ILE A 140 24.58 -41.18 -0.76
C ILE A 140 23.71 -40.09 -0.10
N MET A 141 23.53 -40.16 1.22
CA MET A 141 22.81 -39.11 1.98
C MET A 141 23.50 -37.75 1.89
N ALA A 142 24.81 -37.73 2.09
CA ALA A 142 25.62 -36.52 1.99
C ALA A 142 25.58 -35.94 0.57
N ALA A 143 25.63 -36.79 -0.46
CA ALA A 143 25.51 -36.39 -1.86
C ALA A 143 24.12 -35.82 -2.18
N ALA A 144 23.04 -36.45 -1.70
CA ALA A 144 21.68 -35.95 -1.88
C ALA A 144 21.49 -34.57 -1.22
N LEU A 145 22.02 -34.39 0.00
CA LEU A 145 22.04 -33.09 0.67
C LEU A 145 22.83 -32.05 -0.12
N ALA A 146 24.02 -32.42 -0.63
CA ALA A 146 24.86 -31.54 -1.44
C ALA A 146 24.16 -31.12 -2.73
N VAL A 147 23.40 -32.01 -3.39
CA VAL A 147 22.60 -31.71 -4.58
C VAL A 147 21.49 -30.71 -4.25
N VAL A 148 20.76 -30.91 -3.16
CA VAL A 148 19.70 -29.97 -2.72
C VAL A 148 20.30 -28.59 -2.46
N VAL A 149 21.41 -28.52 -1.72
CA VAL A 149 22.12 -27.26 -1.44
C VAL A 149 22.65 -26.61 -2.73
N ALA A 150 23.20 -27.40 -3.66
CA ALA A 150 23.70 -26.90 -4.93
C ALA A 150 22.57 -26.36 -5.82
N LEU A 151 21.42 -27.03 -5.87
CA LEU A 151 20.23 -26.55 -6.59
C LEU A 151 19.72 -25.23 -6.00
N MET A 152 19.65 -25.12 -4.68
CA MET A 152 19.28 -23.89 -3.99
C MET A 152 20.25 -22.73 -4.31
N ARG A 153 21.56 -23.00 -4.31
CA ARG A 153 22.59 -22.00 -4.67
C ARG A 153 22.50 -21.59 -6.14
N ARG A 154 22.34 -22.55 -7.06
CA ARG A 154 22.33 -22.29 -8.51
C ARG A 154 21.13 -21.45 -8.93
N LYS A 155 19.99 -21.57 -8.24
CA LYS A 155 18.80 -20.81 -8.59
C LYS A 155 18.84 -19.35 -8.13
N HIS A 156 19.93 -18.88 -7.50
CA HIS A 156 20.04 -17.53 -6.93
C HIS A 156 18.87 -17.20 -5.99
N TRP A 157 18.45 -18.17 -5.18
CA TRP A 157 17.53 -17.92 -4.05
C TRP A 157 18.30 -17.39 -2.82
N PHE A 158 19.52 -16.90 -3.03
CA PHE A 158 20.42 -16.21 -2.11
C PHE A 158 20.89 -14.92 -2.78
#